data_AF-A0A2H5ZTB9-F1
#
_entry.id   AF-A0A2H5ZTB9-F1
#
_cell.length_a   1.000
_cell.length_b   1.000
_cell.length_c   1.000
_cell.angle_alpha   90.00
_cell.angle_beta   90.00
_cell.angle_gamma   90.00
#
_symmetry.space_group_name_H-M   'P 1'
#
loop_
_entity.id
_entity.type
_entity.pdbx_description
1 polymer ?
#
loop_
_entity_poly.entity_id
_entity_poly.type
_entity_poly.pdbx_seq_one_letter_code
_entity_poly.pdbx_strand_id
1 'polypeptide(L)'
;MLLEDGDAAVVLALVSPELGRGPLSVVVRGVPWERVRAGEAVRVAPGELAVGPVRVATARAAAWNPQVPRVSLPASVLEACVRWLVRAAPAESLASILPCLLDGAPAGGLLPWQRRALEGARALASGELAAGSSMLCGLGPGLTPSGDDFLCGWMLAVHVRGRDPGPIAHHARSTHRIARAYLEAAARGHASEAWHRFLRAAAAGVWQASARSVLRAGETSGADTLAGFLAALR
;
A
#
# COMPACT_ATOMS: atom_id res chain seq x y z
N MET A 1 -4.84 13.71 -8.57
CA MET A 1 -5.95 14.59 -8.12
C MET A 1 -6.98 13.76 -7.38
N LEU A 2 -7.45 14.23 -6.22
CA LEU A 2 -8.39 13.51 -5.36
C LEU A 2 -9.81 13.99 -5.60
N LEU A 3 -10.76 13.05 -5.63
CA LEU A 3 -12.18 13.31 -5.85
C LEU A 3 -12.98 13.01 -4.60
N GLU A 4 -13.96 13.86 -4.27
CA GLU A 4 -14.87 13.66 -3.14
C GLU A 4 -16.34 13.78 -3.59
N ASP A 5 -17.20 12.91 -3.07
CA ASP A 5 -18.67 13.00 -3.16
C ASP A 5 -19.26 12.95 -1.73
N GLY A 6 -20.38 13.65 -1.52
CA GLY A 6 -21.02 13.86 -0.21
C GLY A 6 -21.58 12.57 0.43
N ASP A 7 -21.55 12.54 1.76
CA ASP A 7 -22.04 11.52 2.70
C ASP A 7 -21.50 10.07 2.64
N ALA A 8 -20.84 9.67 1.56
CA ALA A 8 -19.97 8.49 1.52
C ALA A 8 -18.72 8.81 0.70
N ALA A 9 -17.77 9.53 1.30
CA ALA A 9 -16.61 10.07 0.59
C ALA A 9 -15.71 8.96 -0.01
N VAL A 10 -15.97 8.59 -1.26
CA VAL A 10 -15.13 7.71 -2.06
C VAL A 10 -13.90 8.48 -2.49
N VAL A 11 -12.71 7.99 -2.14
CA VAL A 11 -11.45 8.56 -2.61
C VAL A 11 -11.06 7.93 -3.93
N LEU A 12 -10.91 8.76 -4.97
CA LEU A 12 -10.32 8.36 -6.25
C LEU A 12 -9.09 9.20 -6.56
N ALA A 13 -8.09 8.58 -7.18
CA ALA A 13 -6.89 9.25 -7.66
C ALA A 13 -6.89 9.26 -9.19
N LEU A 14 -7.00 10.44 -9.82
CA LEU A 14 -6.68 10.55 -11.25
C LEU A 14 -5.18 10.56 -11.41
N VAL A 15 -4.70 9.67 -12.28
CA VAL A 15 -3.28 9.39 -12.46
C VAL A 15 -2.94 9.26 -13.94
N SER A 16 -1.70 9.61 -14.30
CA SER A 16 -1.20 9.38 -15.65
C SER A 16 -0.87 7.89 -15.87
N PRO A 17 -0.72 7.43 -17.13
CA PRO A 17 -0.46 6.03 -17.43
C PRO A 17 0.83 5.47 -16.81
N GLU A 18 1.82 6.33 -16.54
CA GLU A 18 3.12 5.94 -15.99
C GLU A 18 3.01 5.43 -14.55
N LEU A 19 2.05 5.93 -13.77
CA LEU A 19 1.79 5.44 -12.41
C LEU A 19 1.08 4.08 -12.42
N GLY A 20 0.37 3.78 -13.51
CA GLY A 20 -0.31 2.50 -13.72
C GLY A 20 -1.63 2.36 -12.97
N ARG A 21 -2.18 1.14 -13.01
CA ARG A 21 -3.48 0.82 -12.41
C ARG A 21 -3.32 0.52 -10.92
N GLY A 22 -4.10 1.21 -10.10
CA GLY A 22 -4.18 1.04 -8.65
C GLY A 22 -5.61 0.79 -8.18
N PRO A 23 -5.79 0.44 -6.90
CA PRO A 23 -7.11 0.14 -6.34
C PRO A 23 -8.05 1.34 -6.27
N LEU A 24 -7.49 2.56 -6.23
CA LEU A 24 -8.23 3.83 -6.19
C LEU A 24 -8.02 4.65 -7.46
N SER A 25 -7.37 4.10 -8.48
CA SER A 25 -6.85 4.88 -9.61
C SER A 25 -7.83 4.95 -10.78
N VAL A 26 -8.00 6.16 -11.32
CA VAL A 26 -8.57 6.41 -12.64
C VAL A 26 -7.43 6.84 -13.55
N VAL A 27 -6.99 5.95 -14.43
CA VAL A 27 -5.87 6.22 -15.36
C VAL A 27 -6.37 7.06 -16.52
N VAL A 28 -5.80 8.24 -16.70
CA VAL A 28 -6.22 9.24 -17.69
C VAL A 28 -5.05 9.67 -18.55
N ARG A 29 -5.30 9.93 -19.85
CA ARG A 29 -4.28 10.39 -20.81
C ARG A 29 -4.54 11.84 -21.20
N GLY A 30 -3.46 12.59 -21.44
CA GLY A 30 -3.54 13.95 -21.99
C GLY A 30 -4.27 14.95 -21.10
N VAL A 31 -4.26 14.74 -19.77
CA VAL A 31 -4.87 15.68 -18.83
C VAL A 31 -3.94 16.88 -18.64
N PRO A 32 -4.42 18.12 -18.83
CA PRO A 32 -3.66 19.33 -18.56
C PRO A 32 -3.66 19.62 -17.06
N TRP A 33 -2.79 18.93 -16.32
CA TRP A 33 -2.72 18.99 -14.85
C TRP A 33 -2.48 20.40 -14.30
N GLU A 34 -1.79 21.25 -15.06
CA GLU A 34 -1.54 22.66 -14.73
C GLU A 34 -2.81 23.51 -14.65
N ARG A 35 -3.93 23.03 -15.23
CA ARG A 35 -5.24 23.68 -15.19
C ARG A 35 -6.08 23.25 -14.00
N VAL A 36 -5.60 22.30 -13.20
CA VAL A 36 -6.28 21.79 -12.00
C VAL A 36 -5.63 22.43 -10.78
N ARG A 37 -6.45 22.89 -9.84
CA ARG A 37 -5.97 23.40 -8.54
C ARG A 37 -6.47 22.54 -7.39
N ALA A 38 -5.67 22.49 -6.32
CA ALA A 38 -6.10 21.86 -5.08
C ALA A 38 -7.37 22.55 -4.55
N GLY A 39 -8.35 21.75 -4.12
CA GLY A 39 -9.64 22.25 -3.64
C GLY A 39 -10.68 22.53 -4.74
N GLU A 40 -10.37 22.28 -6.02
CA GLU A 40 -11.38 22.37 -7.07
C GLU A 40 -12.52 21.37 -6.87
N ALA A 41 -13.74 21.83 -7.13
CA ALA A 41 -14.92 21.00 -7.05
C ALA A 41 -14.85 19.89 -8.10
N VAL A 42 -15.31 18.72 -7.66
CA VAL A 42 -15.34 17.51 -8.46
C VAL A 42 -16.79 17.16 -8.74
N ARG A 43 -17.08 16.77 -9.97
CA ARG A 43 -18.39 16.23 -10.34
C ARG A 43 -18.20 14.90 -11.03
N VAL A 44 -18.96 13.91 -10.57
CA VAL A 44 -19.06 12.59 -11.18
C VAL A 44 -20.43 12.51 -11.81
N ALA A 45 -20.49 12.29 -13.12
CA ALA A 45 -21.72 12.08 -13.88
C ALA A 45 -21.63 10.77 -14.67
N PRO A 46 -22.75 10.19 -15.12
CA PRO A 46 -22.72 9.03 -16.00
C PRO A 46 -21.86 9.30 -17.25
N GLY A 47 -20.75 8.58 -17.37
CA GLY A 47 -19.86 8.68 -18.52
C GLY A 47 -18.92 9.89 -18.54
N GLU A 48 -18.89 10.72 -17.50
CA GLU A 48 -17.99 11.88 -17.39
C GLU A 48 -17.52 12.12 -15.94
N LEU A 49 -16.24 12.49 -15.82
CA LEU A 49 -15.68 13.06 -14.61
C LEU A 49 -15.18 14.47 -14.89
N ALA A 50 -15.59 15.43 -14.07
CA ALA A 50 -15.17 16.82 -14.18
C ALA A 50 -14.41 17.27 -12.92
N VAL A 51 -13.27 17.93 -13.10
CA VAL A 51 -12.60 18.67 -12.02
C VAL A 51 -12.15 20.02 -12.53
N GLY A 52 -12.70 21.07 -11.92
CA GLY A 52 -12.54 22.45 -12.41
C GLY A 52 -12.82 22.56 -13.91
N PRO A 53 -11.85 22.96 -14.75
CA PRO A 53 -12.02 23.06 -16.21
C PRO A 53 -11.74 21.75 -16.96
N VAL A 54 -11.21 20.72 -16.29
CA VAL A 54 -10.88 19.43 -16.90
C VAL A 54 -12.13 18.56 -16.97
N ARG A 55 -12.32 17.90 -18.12
CA ARG A 55 -13.36 16.90 -18.36
C ARG A 55 -12.70 15.61 -18.83
N VAL A 56 -13.09 14.49 -18.24
CA VAL A 56 -12.58 13.16 -18.53
C VAL A 56 -13.78 12.28 -18.88
N ALA A 57 -13.87 11.86 -20.14
CA ALA A 57 -14.91 10.91 -20.55
C ALA A 57 -14.63 9.52 -19.95
N THR A 58 -15.60 8.97 -19.22
CA THR A 58 -15.54 7.65 -18.58
C THR A 58 -16.45 6.63 -19.24
N ALA A 59 -17.30 7.03 -20.20
CA ALA A 59 -18.29 6.17 -20.86
C ALA A 59 -17.69 4.93 -21.56
N ARG A 60 -16.44 5.01 -22.00
CA ARG A 60 -15.70 3.91 -22.64
C ARG A 60 -14.49 3.45 -21.83
N ALA A 61 -14.44 3.81 -20.54
CA ALA A 61 -13.34 3.42 -19.68
C ALA A 61 -13.35 1.91 -19.45
N ALA A 62 -12.17 1.28 -19.52
CA ALA A 62 -12.02 -0.12 -19.17
C ALA A 62 -11.99 -0.27 -17.64
N ALA A 63 -12.83 -1.17 -17.12
CA ALA A 63 -12.81 -1.53 -15.72
C ALA A 63 -11.52 -2.30 -15.37
N TRP A 64 -10.98 -2.04 -14.19
CA TRP A 64 -9.83 -2.75 -13.62
C TRP A 64 -10.29 -3.53 -12.40
N ASN A 65 -9.89 -4.80 -12.30
CA ASN A 65 -10.09 -5.59 -11.08
C ASN A 65 -8.82 -5.51 -10.23
N PRO A 66 -8.82 -4.78 -9.09
CA PRO A 66 -7.64 -4.64 -8.26
C PRO A 66 -7.41 -5.84 -7.32
N GLN A 67 -8.32 -6.82 -7.26
CA GLN A 67 -8.21 -7.97 -6.37
C GLN A 67 -6.99 -8.83 -6.69
N VAL A 68 -6.09 -8.99 -5.72
CA VAL A 68 -4.86 -9.77 -5.88
C VAL A 68 -5.14 -11.27 -5.97
N PRO A 69 -4.32 -12.04 -6.71
CA PRO A 69 -4.44 -13.50 -6.72
C PRO A 69 -4.00 -14.09 -5.38
N ARG A 70 -4.65 -15.19 -4.97
CA ARG A 70 -4.16 -16.04 -3.89
C ARG A 70 -3.01 -16.89 -4.43
N VAL A 71 -1.83 -16.74 -3.84
CA VAL A 71 -0.60 -17.41 -4.25
C VAL A 71 0.16 -17.91 -3.02
N SER A 72 0.92 -18.97 -3.16
CA SER A 72 1.87 -19.41 -2.13
C SER A 72 3.28 -19.04 -2.58
N LEU A 73 4.02 -18.35 -1.73
CA LEU A 73 5.41 -17.98 -2.03
C LEU A 73 6.34 -19.00 -1.36
N PRO A 74 7.36 -19.54 -2.08
CA PRO A 74 8.36 -20.41 -1.47
C PRO A 74 9.11 -19.70 -0.33
N ALA A 75 9.45 -20.42 0.74
CA ALA A 75 10.18 -19.86 1.88
C ALA A 75 11.53 -19.25 1.45
N SER A 76 12.23 -19.89 0.51
CA SER A 76 13.48 -19.38 -0.08
C SER A 76 13.29 -18.05 -0.81
N VAL A 77 12.15 -17.86 -1.48
CA VAL A 77 11.79 -16.60 -2.13
C VAL A 77 11.53 -15.53 -1.07
N LEU A 78 10.76 -15.83 -0.03
CA LEU A 78 10.48 -14.88 1.06
C LEU A 78 11.79 -14.42 1.73
N GLU A 79 12.68 -15.34 2.05
CA GLU A 79 13.97 -15.02 2.65
C GLU A 79 14.86 -14.17 1.72
N ALA A 80 14.93 -14.52 0.44
CA ALA A 80 15.70 -13.76 -0.54
C ALA A 80 15.11 -12.36 -0.76
N CYS A 81 13.78 -12.22 -0.76
CA CYS A 81 13.06 -10.96 -0.81
C CYS A 81 13.38 -10.07 0.39
N VAL A 82 13.32 -10.60 1.62
CA VAL A 82 13.67 -9.85 2.84
C VAL A 82 15.11 -9.33 2.76
N ARG A 83 16.07 -10.21 2.49
CA ARG A 83 17.50 -9.84 2.38
C ARG A 83 17.75 -8.79 1.31
N TRP A 84 17.04 -8.86 0.19
CA TRP A 84 17.15 -7.88 -0.87
C TRP A 84 16.51 -6.55 -0.51
N LEU A 85 15.30 -6.58 0.08
CA LEU A 85 14.56 -5.37 0.43
C LEU A 85 15.34 -4.53 1.43
N VAL A 86 15.91 -5.14 2.47
CA VAL A 86 16.75 -4.47 3.48
C VAL A 86 17.92 -3.71 2.84
N ARG A 87 18.47 -4.20 1.72
CA ARG A 87 19.58 -3.53 1.00
C ARG A 87 19.10 -2.51 -0.05
N ALA A 88 17.92 -2.71 -0.62
CA ALA A 88 17.44 -1.94 -1.76
C ALA A 88 16.53 -0.77 -1.38
N ALA A 89 15.90 -0.83 -0.21
CA ALA A 89 14.98 0.19 0.26
C ALA A 89 15.71 1.42 0.85
N PRO A 90 15.09 2.61 0.84
CA PRO A 90 15.59 3.76 1.59
C PRO A 90 15.75 3.44 3.08
N ALA A 91 16.77 4.01 3.72
CA ALA A 91 17.09 3.74 5.13
C ALA A 91 15.97 4.21 6.08
N GLU A 92 15.22 5.21 5.65
CA GLU A 92 14.08 5.79 6.33
C GLU A 92 12.87 4.86 6.30
N SER A 93 12.79 3.92 5.36
CA SER A 93 11.66 2.97 5.29
C SER A 93 11.66 1.96 6.45
N LEU A 94 10.51 1.33 6.66
CA LEU A 94 10.29 0.21 7.57
C LEU A 94 10.88 -1.11 7.04
N ALA A 95 11.54 -1.14 5.87
CA ALA A 95 12.40 -2.28 5.55
C ALA A 95 13.51 -2.47 6.59
N SER A 96 13.96 -1.37 7.22
CA SER A 96 15.00 -1.35 8.26
C SER A 96 14.65 -2.16 9.51
N ILE A 97 13.35 -2.34 9.82
CA ILE A 97 12.93 -3.07 11.03
C ILE A 97 12.97 -4.58 10.85
N LEU A 98 12.99 -5.09 9.60
CA LEU A 98 12.87 -6.52 9.31
C LEU A 98 13.94 -7.39 9.99
N PRO A 99 15.24 -7.04 10.00
CA PRO A 99 16.24 -7.83 10.72
C PRO A 99 15.97 -7.91 12.23
N CYS A 100 15.43 -6.84 12.83
CA CYS A 100 15.11 -6.80 14.25
C CYS A 100 13.82 -7.58 14.59
N LEU A 101 12.89 -7.62 13.64
CA LEU A 101 11.60 -8.28 13.76
C LEU A 101 11.71 -9.79 13.53
N LEU A 102 12.43 -10.19 12.48
CA LEU A 102 12.47 -11.57 12.00
C LEU A 102 13.65 -12.36 12.57
N ASP A 103 14.81 -11.72 12.74
CA ASP A 103 16.06 -12.39 13.13
C ASP A 103 16.54 -11.98 14.54
N GLY A 104 15.81 -11.12 15.23
CA GLY A 104 16.17 -10.63 16.57
C GLY A 104 17.43 -9.75 16.59
N ALA A 105 17.80 -9.13 15.47
CA ALA A 105 18.94 -8.24 15.41
C ALA A 105 18.80 -7.02 16.35
N PRO A 106 19.90 -6.42 16.83
CA PRO A 106 19.86 -5.24 17.69
C PRO A 106 19.20 -4.02 17.01
N ALA A 107 18.28 -3.37 17.72
CA ALA A 107 17.54 -2.19 17.24
C ALA A 107 18.28 -0.84 17.40
N GLY A 108 19.58 -0.88 17.70
CA GLY A 108 20.39 0.32 18.01
C GLY A 108 20.53 1.29 16.82
N GLY A 109 20.51 0.77 15.59
CA GLY A 109 20.60 1.57 14.36
C GLY A 109 19.28 2.18 13.87
N LEU A 110 18.15 1.88 14.52
CA LEU A 110 16.84 2.38 14.08
C LEU A 110 16.60 3.82 14.52
N LEU A 111 15.82 4.57 13.75
CA LEU A 111 15.28 5.85 14.16
C LEU A 111 14.24 5.66 15.29
N PRO A 112 14.00 6.67 16.15
CA PRO A 112 13.03 6.55 17.25
C PRO A 112 11.63 6.12 16.80
N TRP A 113 11.14 6.65 15.69
CA TRP A 113 9.82 6.29 15.17
C TRP A 113 9.81 4.89 14.53
N GLN A 114 10.92 4.43 13.95
CA GLN A 114 11.07 3.04 13.45
C GLN A 114 11.08 2.04 14.60
N ARG A 115 11.62 2.39 15.78
CA ARG A 115 11.49 1.56 16.99
C ARG A 115 10.04 1.40 17.44
N ARG A 116 9.24 2.48 17.40
CA ARG A 116 7.79 2.40 17.69
C ARG A 116 7.07 1.51 16.66
N ALA A 117 7.46 1.60 15.38
CA ALA A 117 6.93 0.72 14.35
C ALA A 117 7.30 -0.76 14.60
N LEU A 118 8.54 -1.03 15.03
CA LEU A 118 9.00 -2.37 15.40
C LEU A 118 8.19 -2.95 16.57
N GLU A 119 7.87 -2.16 17.59
CA GLU A 119 7.01 -2.58 18.70
C GLU A 119 5.60 -2.95 18.19
N GLY A 120 5.00 -2.11 17.34
CA GLY A 120 3.70 -2.39 16.73
C GLY A 120 3.71 -3.64 15.85
N ALA A 121 4.77 -3.83 15.05
CA ALA A 121 4.95 -5.02 14.22
C ALA A 121 5.14 -6.30 15.06
N ARG A 122 5.84 -6.23 16.19
CA ARG A 122 5.97 -7.34 17.14
C ARG A 122 4.63 -7.70 17.78
N ALA A 123 3.84 -6.70 18.17
CA ALA A 123 2.48 -6.92 18.67
C ALA A 123 1.57 -7.58 17.60
N LEU A 124 1.65 -7.16 16.34
CA LEU A 124 0.94 -7.86 15.26
C LEU A 124 1.41 -9.32 15.12
N ALA A 125 2.72 -9.57 15.17
CA ALA A 125 3.29 -10.91 15.06
C ALA A 125 2.93 -11.82 16.24
N SER A 126 2.75 -11.28 17.45
CA SER A 126 2.29 -12.03 18.63
C SER A 126 0.77 -12.28 18.65
N GLY A 127 0.02 -11.72 17.70
CA GLY A 127 -1.43 -11.83 17.62
C GLY A 127 -2.19 -10.74 18.38
N GLU A 128 -1.50 -9.76 18.96
CA GLU A 128 -2.10 -8.57 19.59
C GLU A 128 -2.54 -7.55 18.52
N LEU A 129 -3.47 -7.98 17.65
CA LEU A 129 -3.86 -7.24 16.44
C LEU A 129 -4.32 -5.81 16.73
N ALA A 130 -5.07 -5.61 17.81
CA ALA A 130 -5.58 -4.29 18.20
C ALA A 130 -4.46 -3.32 18.57
N ALA A 131 -3.54 -3.76 19.45
CA ALA A 131 -2.42 -2.95 19.90
C ALA A 131 -1.47 -2.65 18.75
N GLY A 132 -1.05 -3.69 18.01
CA GLY A 132 -0.13 -3.54 16.88
C GLY A 132 -0.67 -2.63 15.78
N SER A 133 -1.94 -2.79 15.40
CA SER A 133 -2.58 -1.94 14.39
C SER A 133 -2.68 -0.49 14.86
N SER A 134 -3.03 -0.26 16.13
CA SER A 134 -3.17 1.09 16.68
C SER A 134 -1.83 1.82 16.78
N MET A 135 -0.73 1.10 17.08
CA MET A 135 0.61 1.68 17.13
C MET A 135 1.17 2.06 15.76
N LEU A 136 0.81 1.31 14.72
CA LEU A 136 1.26 1.54 13.35
C LEU A 136 0.37 2.52 12.58
N CYS A 137 -0.92 2.57 12.88
CA CYS A 137 -1.87 3.43 12.18
C CYS A 137 -1.47 4.91 12.32
N GLY A 138 -1.32 5.60 11.18
CA GLY A 138 -0.90 7.00 11.13
C GLY A 138 0.57 7.25 11.54
N LEU A 139 1.38 6.22 11.74
CA LEU A 139 2.78 6.37 12.15
C LEU A 139 3.68 6.69 10.95
N GLY A 140 4.37 7.84 11.02
CA GLY A 140 5.29 8.31 9.99
C GLY A 140 4.78 9.56 9.26
N PRO A 141 5.64 10.28 8.53
CA PRO A 141 5.25 11.47 7.79
C PRO A 141 4.55 11.14 6.46
N GLY A 142 3.92 12.15 5.85
CA GLY A 142 3.46 12.08 4.45
C GLY A 142 1.96 11.83 4.26
N LEU A 143 1.57 11.66 2.99
CA LEU A 143 0.20 11.38 2.55
C LEU A 143 -0.20 9.91 2.68
N THR A 144 0.76 9.04 2.96
CA THR A 144 0.58 7.64 3.38
C THR A 144 1.67 7.36 4.42
N PRO A 145 1.38 7.51 5.71
CA PRO A 145 2.34 7.23 6.77
C PRO A 145 2.90 5.81 6.62
N SER A 146 4.21 5.65 6.84
CA SER A 146 4.89 4.35 6.68
C SER A 146 4.21 3.20 7.43
N GLY A 147 3.66 3.46 8.62
CA GLY A 147 2.92 2.46 9.37
C GLY A 147 1.59 2.05 8.71
N ASP A 148 0.89 2.96 8.04
CA ASP A 148 -0.31 2.64 7.25
C ASP A 148 0.07 1.80 6.01
N ASP A 149 1.18 2.12 5.35
CA ASP A 149 1.71 1.34 4.22
C ASP A 149 2.12 -0.08 4.67
N PHE A 150 2.81 -0.20 5.80
CA PHE A 150 3.15 -1.48 6.41
C PHE A 150 1.90 -2.31 6.73
N LEU A 151 0.87 -1.70 7.31
CA LEU A 151 -0.42 -2.35 7.57
C LEU A 151 -1.12 -2.79 6.27
N CYS A 152 -1.07 -1.99 5.20
CA CYS A 152 -1.55 -2.41 3.88
C CYS A 152 -0.85 -3.69 3.42
N GLY A 153 0.49 -3.72 3.51
CA GLY A 153 1.30 -4.89 3.20
C GLY A 153 0.90 -6.12 4.00
N TRP A 154 0.78 -5.96 5.32
CA TRP A 154 0.39 -7.03 6.23
C TRP A 154 -0.99 -7.60 5.89
N MET A 155 -1.97 -6.75 5.63
CA MET A 155 -3.32 -7.18 5.25
C MET A 155 -3.34 -7.89 3.89
N LEU A 156 -2.53 -7.44 2.92
CA LEU A 156 -2.37 -8.15 1.65
C LEU A 156 -1.82 -9.57 1.84
N ALA A 157 -0.85 -9.75 2.75
CA ALA A 157 -0.32 -11.07 3.08
C ALA A 157 -1.38 -11.98 3.72
N VAL A 158 -2.16 -11.46 4.68
CA VAL A 158 -3.30 -12.17 5.28
C VAL A 158 -4.31 -12.59 4.21
N HIS A 159 -4.63 -11.69 3.27
CA HIS A 159 -5.55 -11.98 2.16
C HIS A 159 -5.01 -13.05 1.20
N VAL A 160 -3.73 -12.97 0.84
CA VAL A 160 -3.06 -13.96 -0.04
C VAL A 160 -3.07 -15.36 0.58
N ARG A 161 -3.00 -15.45 1.93
CA ARG A 161 -3.17 -16.70 2.70
C ARG A 161 -4.63 -17.16 2.84
N GLY A 162 -5.59 -16.41 2.28
CA GLY A 162 -7.02 -16.72 2.36
C GLY A 162 -7.64 -16.47 3.74
N ARG A 163 -7.02 -15.64 4.57
CA ARG A 163 -7.53 -15.24 5.89
C ARG A 163 -8.18 -13.84 5.81
N ASP A 164 -8.98 -13.51 6.82
CA ASP A 164 -9.65 -12.21 6.92
C ASP A 164 -8.75 -11.17 7.62
N PRO A 165 -8.35 -10.07 6.94
CA PRO A 165 -7.64 -8.95 7.57
C PRO A 165 -8.56 -7.98 8.33
N GLY A 166 -9.87 -8.22 8.38
CA GLY A 166 -10.88 -7.39 9.04
C GLY A 166 -10.52 -6.89 10.44
N PRO A 167 -9.99 -7.74 11.35
CA PRO A 167 -9.56 -7.29 12.68
C PRO A 167 -8.47 -6.21 12.64
N ILE A 168 -7.52 -6.30 11.71
CA ILE A 168 -6.45 -5.29 11.55
C ILE A 168 -7.07 -3.98 11.03
N ALA A 169 -7.89 -4.09 9.97
CA ALA A 169 -8.58 -2.93 9.37
C ALA A 169 -9.50 -2.21 10.37
N HIS A 170 -10.14 -2.95 11.28
CA HIS A 170 -11.01 -2.39 12.31
C HIS A 170 -10.25 -1.45 13.26
N HIS A 171 -9.00 -1.77 13.59
CA HIS A 171 -8.18 -0.97 14.50
C HIS A 171 -7.32 0.07 13.79
N ALA A 172 -7.02 -0.11 12.50
CA ALA A 172 -6.26 0.82 11.67
C ALA A 172 -7.13 1.96 11.09
N ARG A 173 -7.80 2.75 11.95
CA ARG A 173 -8.73 3.80 11.50
C ARG A 173 -8.25 5.22 11.78
N SER A 174 -7.38 5.42 12.77
CA SER A 174 -6.89 6.73 13.21
C SER A 174 -5.77 7.28 12.31
N THR A 175 -6.04 7.39 11.02
CA THR A 175 -5.18 8.03 10.02
C THR A 175 -6.02 8.98 9.14
N HIS A 176 -5.35 9.78 8.32
CA HIS A 176 -6.04 10.69 7.40
C HIS A 176 -6.76 9.94 6.27
N ARG A 177 -7.70 10.63 5.61
CA ARG A 177 -8.64 10.05 4.64
C ARG A 177 -7.98 9.22 3.53
N ILE A 178 -6.85 9.67 2.97
CA ILE A 178 -6.17 8.98 1.85
C ILE A 178 -5.61 7.62 2.29
N ALA A 179 -4.79 7.59 3.36
CA ALA A 179 -4.28 6.34 3.94
C ALA A 179 -5.42 5.40 4.33
N ARG A 180 -6.51 5.90 4.92
CA ARG A 180 -7.68 5.09 5.25
C ARG A 180 -8.27 4.39 4.02
N ALA A 181 -8.41 5.10 2.90
CA ALA A 181 -8.92 4.51 1.67
C ALA A 181 -8.00 3.38 1.14
N TYR A 182 -6.68 3.52 1.27
CA TYR A 182 -5.74 2.46 0.92
C TYR A 182 -5.79 1.27 1.90
N LEU A 183 -5.94 1.51 3.20
CA LEU A 183 -6.14 0.45 4.19
C LEU A 183 -7.42 -0.34 3.92
N GLU A 184 -8.52 0.33 3.61
CA GLU A 184 -9.78 -0.31 3.22
C GLU A 184 -9.64 -1.10 1.91
N ALA A 185 -8.89 -0.59 0.94
CA ALA A 185 -8.57 -1.32 -0.28
C ALA A 185 -7.75 -2.58 0.02
N ALA A 186 -6.67 -2.47 0.81
CA ALA A 186 -5.83 -3.60 1.20
C ALA A 186 -6.60 -4.65 2.01
N ALA A 187 -7.52 -4.25 2.89
CA ALA A 187 -8.41 -5.15 3.63
C ALA A 187 -9.31 -5.98 2.70
N ARG A 188 -9.72 -5.42 1.56
CA ARG A 188 -10.44 -6.15 0.50
C ARG A 188 -9.53 -6.99 -0.41
N GLY A 189 -8.22 -7.01 -0.16
CA GLY A 189 -7.23 -7.65 -1.03
C GLY A 189 -6.99 -6.89 -2.34
N HIS A 190 -7.26 -5.58 -2.37
CA HIS A 190 -7.08 -4.77 -3.56
C HIS A 190 -5.67 -4.15 -3.57
N ALA A 191 -4.93 -4.31 -4.66
CA ALA A 191 -3.60 -3.72 -4.82
C ALA A 191 -3.36 -3.23 -6.26
N SER A 192 -2.22 -2.58 -6.46
CA SER A 192 -1.81 -2.09 -7.77
C SER A 192 -1.39 -3.20 -8.72
N GLU A 193 -1.38 -2.91 -10.01
CA GLU A 193 -0.90 -3.84 -11.05
C GLU A 193 0.56 -4.28 -10.81
N ALA A 194 1.39 -3.43 -10.19
CA ALA A 194 2.75 -3.80 -9.79
C ALA A 194 2.76 -4.94 -8.76
N TRP A 195 1.86 -4.90 -7.78
CA TRP A 195 1.66 -5.96 -6.81
C TRP A 195 1.16 -7.26 -7.45
N HIS A 196 0.24 -7.17 -8.41
CA HIS A 196 -0.22 -8.34 -9.17
C HIS A 196 0.92 -9.03 -9.92
N ARG A 197 1.79 -8.24 -10.57
CA ARG A 197 2.98 -8.76 -11.25
C ARG A 197 3.95 -9.37 -10.25
N PHE A 198 4.20 -8.71 -9.12
CA PHE A 198 5.08 -9.21 -8.07
C PHE A 198 4.61 -10.56 -7.50
N LEU A 199 3.34 -10.69 -7.13
CA LEU A 199 2.81 -11.92 -6.54
C LEU A 199 2.94 -13.12 -7.49
N ARG A 200 2.59 -12.94 -8.77
CA ARG A 200 2.75 -14.00 -9.79
C ARG A 200 4.21 -14.38 -10.00
N ALA A 201 5.09 -13.39 -10.11
CA ALA A 201 6.51 -13.61 -10.37
C ALA A 201 7.23 -14.24 -9.15
N ALA A 202 6.86 -13.84 -7.94
CA ALA A 202 7.37 -14.42 -6.69
C ALA A 202 6.91 -15.86 -6.49
N ALA A 203 5.65 -16.19 -6.81
CA ALA A 203 5.19 -17.57 -6.81
C ALA A 203 6.00 -18.45 -7.79
N ALA A 204 6.45 -17.88 -8.91
CA ALA A 204 7.31 -18.54 -9.89
C ALA A 204 8.82 -18.46 -9.61
N GLY A 205 9.24 -17.86 -8.49
CA GLY A 205 10.66 -17.72 -8.11
C GLY A 205 11.44 -16.59 -8.78
N VAL A 206 10.82 -15.80 -9.67
CA VAL A 206 11.46 -14.74 -10.47
C VAL A 206 10.96 -13.33 -10.10
N TRP A 207 11.20 -12.88 -8.88
CA TRP A 207 10.51 -11.73 -8.28
C TRP A 207 11.24 -10.37 -8.38
N GLN A 208 12.56 -10.35 -8.51
CA GLN A 208 13.36 -9.12 -8.29
C GLN A 208 12.94 -7.93 -9.16
N ALA A 209 12.71 -8.15 -10.46
CA ALA A 209 12.30 -7.08 -11.37
C ALA A 209 10.92 -6.51 -11.01
N SER A 210 9.97 -7.37 -10.65
CA SER A 210 8.65 -6.94 -10.18
C SER A 210 8.68 -6.28 -8.80
N ALA A 211 9.54 -6.73 -7.88
CA ALA A 211 9.73 -6.09 -6.59
C ALA A 211 10.29 -4.67 -6.75
N ARG A 212 11.25 -4.45 -7.65
CA ARG A 212 11.70 -3.09 -8.02
C ARG A 212 10.56 -2.22 -8.54
N SER A 213 9.59 -2.80 -9.26
CA SER A 213 8.42 -2.05 -9.73
C SER A 213 7.50 -1.64 -8.57
N VAL A 214 7.38 -2.47 -7.53
CA VAL A 214 6.63 -2.13 -6.29
C VAL A 214 7.33 -0.98 -5.55
N LEU A 215 8.66 -1.02 -5.43
CA LEU A 215 9.45 0.02 -4.75
C LEU A 215 9.37 1.40 -5.41
N ARG A 216 9.02 1.49 -6.70
CA ARG A 216 8.84 2.78 -7.40
C ARG A 216 7.58 3.54 -6.97
N ALA A 217 6.71 2.94 -6.16
CA ALA A 217 5.54 3.61 -5.64
C ALA A 217 5.92 4.53 -4.47
N GLY A 218 5.84 5.84 -4.69
CA GLY A 218 6.19 6.84 -3.68
C GLY A 218 7.67 6.82 -3.31
N GLU A 219 8.03 7.60 -2.29
CA GLU A 219 9.41 7.67 -1.77
C GLU A 219 9.76 6.43 -0.95
N THR A 220 8.94 6.10 0.07
CA THR A 220 9.11 4.91 0.91
C THR A 220 7.92 3.95 0.87
N SER A 221 6.74 4.42 0.45
CA SER A 221 5.47 3.67 0.53
C SER A 221 5.53 2.27 -0.08
N GLY A 222 6.14 2.11 -1.26
CA GLY A 222 6.32 0.81 -1.89
C GLY A 222 7.22 -0.14 -1.09
N ALA A 223 8.27 0.38 -0.45
CA ALA A 223 9.16 -0.39 0.41
C ALA A 223 8.48 -0.75 1.74
N ASP A 224 7.75 0.18 2.35
CA ASP A 224 7.01 0.01 3.61
C ASP A 224 5.90 -1.04 3.45
N THR A 225 5.15 -0.97 2.34
CA THR A 225 4.14 -1.98 1.99
C THR A 225 4.78 -3.35 1.77
N LEU A 226 5.92 -3.43 1.06
CA LEU A 226 6.59 -4.72 0.86
C LEU A 226 7.17 -5.28 2.18
N ALA A 227 7.63 -4.42 3.08
CA ALA A 227 8.13 -4.82 4.40
C ALA A 227 7.01 -5.45 5.24
N GLY A 228 5.84 -4.82 5.32
CA GLY A 228 4.69 -5.37 6.04
C GLY A 228 4.19 -6.70 5.47
N PHE A 229 4.18 -6.82 4.14
CA PHE A 229 3.81 -8.06 3.46
C PHE A 229 4.77 -9.21 3.77
N LEU A 230 6.09 -8.96 3.74
CA LEU A 230 7.08 -9.98 4.03
C LEU A 230 7.10 -10.36 5.51
N ALA A 231 6.92 -9.39 6.41
CA ALA A 231 6.84 -9.62 7.85
C ALA A 231 5.69 -10.55 8.23
N ALA A 232 4.51 -10.40 7.62
CA ALA A 232 3.35 -11.23 7.90
C ALA A 232 3.43 -12.66 7.35
N LEU A 233 4.32 -12.93 6.39
CA LEU A 233 4.48 -14.23 5.75
C LEU A 233 5.65 -15.06 6.30
N ARG A 234 6.49 -14.47 7.15
CA ARG A 234 7.69 -15.05 7.73
C ARG A 234 7.51 -15.35 9.20
#